data_AF-A0A3B9W532-F1
#
_entry.id   AF-A0A3B9W532-F1
#
_cell.length_a   1.000
_cell.length_b   1.000
_cell.length_c   1.000
_cell.angle_alpha   90.00
_cell.angle_beta   90.00
_cell.angle_gamma   90.00
#
_symmetry.space_group_name_H-M   'P 1'
#
loop_
_entity.id
_entity.type
_entity.pdbx_description
1 polymer ?
#
loop_
_entity_poly.entity_id
_entity_poly.type
_entity_poly.pdbx_seq_one_letter_code
_entity_poly.pdbx_strand_id
1 'polypeptide(L)' 'GAGGVCGTCRAKLVTGSVAMDENYALEQDELDKGYVLACQSHPTSKEVTVDFDV' A
#
# COMPACT_ATOMS: atom_id res chain seq x y z
N GLY A 1 -5.10 -5.28 16.16
CA GLY A 1 -6.06 -4.31 15.59
C GLY A 1 -6.13 -4.58 14.11
N ALA A 2 -7.31 -4.52 13.51
CA ALA A 2 -7.51 -4.81 12.09
C ALA A 2 -6.75 -3.80 11.22
N GLY A 3 -5.52 -4.15 10.83
CA GLY A 3 -4.85 -3.49 9.72
C GLY A 3 -5.73 -3.63 8.48
N GLY A 4 -5.72 -2.65 7.59
CA GLY A 4 -6.45 -2.76 6.32
C GLY A 4 -7.86 -2.18 6.31
N VAL A 5 -8.42 -1.73 7.44
CA VAL A 5 -9.82 -1.24 7.53
C VAL A 5 -9.92 0.30 7.62
N CYS A 6 -8.91 0.97 8.19
CA CYS A 6 -8.99 2.42 8.46
C CYS A 6 -8.39 3.33 7.38
N GLY A 7 -7.61 2.80 6.43
CA GLY A 7 -6.92 3.60 5.41
C GLY A 7 -5.83 4.55 5.93
N THR A 8 -5.58 4.63 7.24
CA THR A 8 -4.58 5.55 7.84
C THR A 8 -3.16 5.26 7.37
N CYS A 9 -2.87 4.01 7.02
CA CYS A 9 -1.56 3.59 6.53
C CYS A 9 -1.46 3.63 4.98
N ARG A 10 -2.37 4.33 4.29
CA ARG A 10 -2.33 4.49 2.82
C ARG A 10 -1.09 5.28 2.41
N ALA A 11 -0.36 4.74 1.44
CA ALA A 11 0.79 5.36 0.82
C ALA A 11 0.78 5.07 -0.69
N LYS A 12 1.50 5.86 -1.48
CA LYS A 12 1.70 5.60 -2.91
C LYS A 12 3.05 4.94 -3.15
N LEU A 13 3.07 3.83 -3.87
CA LEU A 13 4.29 3.16 -4.28
C LEU A 13 4.99 3.98 -5.37
N VAL A 14 6.21 4.43 -5.07
CA VAL A 14 7.04 5.24 -5.99
C VAL A 14 8.01 4.35 -6.76
N THR A 15 8.64 3.40 -6.07
CA THR A 15 9.58 2.44 -6.68
C THR A 15 9.47 1.06 -6.03
N GLY A 16 9.85 0.03 -6.79
CA GLY A 16 9.84 -1.35 -6.33
C GLY A 16 8.47 -2.02 -6.48
N SER A 17 8.26 -3.08 -5.73
CA SER A 17 7.01 -3.84 -5.72
C SER A 17 6.71 -4.34 -4.31
N VAL A 18 5.42 -4.38 -3.96
CA VAL A 18 4.93 -4.92 -2.69
C VAL A 18 3.79 -5.89 -2.94
N ALA A 19 3.59 -6.84 -2.03
CA ALA A 19 2.40 -7.66 -1.94
C ALA A 19 1.62 -7.27 -0.68
N MET A 20 0.32 -7.06 -0.79
CA MET A 20 -0.55 -6.78 0.36
C MET A 20 -1.27 -8.05 0.79
N ASP A 21 -1.31 -8.32 2.11
CA ASP A 21 -1.99 -9.49 2.66
C ASP A 21 -3.50 -9.45 2.39
N GLU A 22 -4.11 -8.31 2.74
CA GLU A 22 -5.53 -8.04 2.52
C GLU A 22 -5.69 -6.55 2.17
N ASN A 23 -6.63 -6.24 1.27
CA ASN A 23 -6.99 -4.85 0.98
C ASN A 23 -8.51 -4.69 1.09
N TYR A 24 -8.95 -4.08 2.21
CA TYR A 24 -10.36 -3.77 2.46
C TYR A 24 -10.65 -2.27 2.46
N ALA A 25 -9.64 -1.42 2.25
CA ALA A 25 -9.77 0.04 2.36
C ALA A 25 -9.47 0.80 1.07
N LEU A 26 -8.75 0.23 0.09
CA LEU A 26 -8.46 0.88 -1.18
C LEU A 26 -9.35 0.34 -2.29
N GLU A 27 -9.93 1.24 -3.06
CA GLU A 27 -10.67 0.92 -4.28
C GLU A 27 -9.73 0.47 -5.41
N GLN A 28 -10.27 -0.20 -6.43
CA GLN A 28 -9.46 -0.71 -7.53
C GLN A 28 -8.73 0.41 -8.29
N ASP A 29 -9.33 1.60 -8.44
CA ASP A 29 -8.69 2.73 -9.11
C ASP A 29 -7.53 3.31 -8.29
N GLU A 30 -7.59 3.23 -6.96
CA GLU A 30 -6.48 3.58 -6.08
C GLU A 30 -5.33 2.58 -6.22
N LEU A 31 -5.64 1.28 -6.28
CA LEU A 31 -4.63 0.25 -6.56
C LEU A 31 -3.96 0.48 -7.92
N ASP A 32 -4.74 0.79 -8.96
CA ASP A 32 -4.24 1.05 -10.31
C ASP A 32 -3.36 2.33 -10.36
N LYS A 33 -3.63 3.30 -9.49
CA LYS A 33 -2.79 4.49 -9.29
C LYS A 33 -1.54 4.22 -8.45
N GLY A 34 -1.35 2.99 -7.97
CA GLY A 34 -0.21 2.55 -7.18
C GLY A 34 -0.34 2.84 -5.68
N TYR A 35 -1.53 3.06 -5.16
CA TYR A 35 -1.73 3.19 -3.71
C TYR A 35 -1.71 1.81 -3.04
N VAL A 36 -1.12 1.77 -1.84
CA VAL A 36 -0.92 0.58 -1.02
C VAL A 36 -1.17 0.90 0.45
N LEU A 37 -1.50 -0.11 1.24
CA LEU A 37 -1.61 -0.03 2.70
C LEU A 37 -0.29 -0.48 3.31
N ALA A 38 0.56 0.48 3.68
CA ALA A 38 1.92 0.20 4.14
C ALA A 38 1.97 -0.73 5.36
N CYS A 39 0.95 -0.67 6.23
CA CYS A 39 0.85 -1.52 7.41
C CYS A 39 0.63 -3.01 7.11
N GLN A 40 0.28 -3.36 5.88
CA GLN A 40 0.07 -4.74 5.41
C GLN A 40 0.82 -5.04 4.11
N SER A 41 1.74 -4.15 3.70
CA SER A 41 2.52 -4.29 2.48
C SER A 41 3.86 -4.94 2.77
N HIS A 42 4.15 -6.05 2.11
CA HIS A 42 5.42 -6.77 2.18
C HIS A 42 6.24 -6.51 0.91
N PRO A 43 7.47 -5.99 1.00
CA PRO A 43 8.34 -5.80 -0.15
C PRO A 43 8.60 -7.11 -0.91
N THR A 44 8.40 -7.08 -2.23
CA THR A 44 8.75 -8.19 -3.13
C THR A 44 9.96 -7.88 -4.02
N SER A 45 10.48 -6.65 -3.94
CA SER A 45 11.72 -6.21 -4.56
C SER A 45 12.81 -5.94 -3.51
N LYS A 46 14.06 -5.83 -3.97
CA LYS A 46 15.22 -5.49 -3.11
C LYS A 46 15.08 -4.15 -2.39
N GLU A 47 14.44 -3.20 -3.04
CA GLU A 47 14.22 -1.85 -2.53
C GLU A 47 12.80 -1.42 -2.91
N VAL A 48 12.16 -0.70 -2.00
CA VAL A 48 10.82 -0.15 -2.15
C VAL A 48 10.83 1.27 -1.59
N THR A 49 10.26 2.21 -2.32
CA THR A 49 9.98 3.56 -1.83
C THR A 49 8.49 3.82 -1.89
N VAL A 50 7.92 4.33 -0.80
CA VAL A 50 6.52 4.74 -0.70
C VAL A 50 6.44 6.18 -0.21
N ASP A 51 5.40 6.89 -0.65
CA ASP A 51 5.12 8.27 -0.29
C ASP A 51 3.79 8.35 0.47
N PHE A 52 3.80 8.99 1.64
CA PHE A 52 2.64 9.13 2.53
C PHE A 52 1.96 10.53 2.40
N ASP A 53 2.58 11.48 1.70
CA ASP A 53 2.18 12.90 1.66
C ASP A 53 1.47 13.31 0.35
N VAL A 54 0.98 12.34 -0.42
CA VAL A 54 0.29 12.53 -1.72
C VAL A 54 -1.17 12.97 -1.62
#